data_AF-A0A4P5WAL3-F1
#
_entry.id   AF-A0A4P5WAL3-F1
#
_cell.length_a   1.000
_cell.length_b   1.000
_cell.length_c   1.000
_cell.angle_alpha   90.00
_cell.angle_beta   90.00
_cell.angle_gamma   90.00
#
_symmetry.space_group_name_H-M   'P 1'
#
loop_
_entity.id
_entity.type
_entity.pdbx_description
1 polymer ?
#
loop_
_entity_poly.entity_id
_entity_poly.type
_entity_poly.pdbx_seq_one_letter_code
_entity_poly.pdbx_strand_id
1 'polypeptide(L)'
;MIHTFDEAIRTRIEQVLPRLRETCDGPDFLSHYLGNGKDGTVFRLHNPDDDEDTALDAYAMKVWNPVFLSRSHETYLHGKVWAMQDVPFRVPRLIHEDQRLGCFVMERVRGETAYQAIFRRRRYVAESFVEKVQDCFRALNACGVDHHDSHIGNYMLTHVETVPGADRDVIVDAEVWIIDFGRSVESNDSGDAQQIEDELFGRIVPDPD
;
A
#
# COMPACT_ATOMS: atom_id res chain seq x y z
N MET A 1 15.50 31.83 -4.41
CA MET A 1 15.70 30.42 -4.02
C MET A 1 15.00 29.57 -5.04
N ILE A 2 15.71 28.68 -5.73
CA ILE A 2 15.07 27.67 -6.59
C ILE A 2 14.66 26.56 -5.62
N HIS A 3 13.41 26.55 -5.19
CA HIS A 3 12.84 25.34 -4.60
C HIS A 3 12.68 24.34 -5.74
N THR A 4 13.27 23.15 -5.60
CA THR A 4 12.90 22.06 -6.50
C THR A 4 11.41 21.78 -6.35
N PHE A 5 10.76 21.26 -7.40
CA PHE A 5 9.34 20.91 -7.32
C PHE A 5 9.05 19.99 -6.12
N ASP A 6 9.95 19.05 -5.83
CA ASP A 6 9.87 18.15 -4.68
C ASP A 6 9.95 18.90 -3.32
N GLU A 7 10.79 19.93 -3.19
CA GLU A 7 10.86 20.76 -1.98
C GLU A 7 9.58 21.57 -1.78
N ALA A 8 9.03 22.14 -2.85
CA ALA A 8 7.78 22.90 -2.79
C ALA A 8 6.60 22.02 -2.35
N ILE A 9 6.52 20.79 -2.89
CA ILE A 9 5.51 19.82 -2.47
C ILE A 9 5.70 19.40 -1.01
N ARG A 10 6.94 19.13 -0.57
CA ARG A 10 7.21 18.78 0.83
C ARG A 10 6.80 19.90 1.79
N THR A 11 7.14 21.16 1.48
CA THR A 11 6.71 22.32 2.28
C THR A 11 5.18 22.40 2.35
N ARG A 12 4.47 22.11 1.25
CA ARG A 12 3.01 22.09 1.23
C ARG A 12 2.43 20.97 2.09
N ILE A 13 3.01 19.77 2.02
CA ILE A 13 2.64 18.63 2.87
C ILE A 13 2.75 19.02 4.35
N GLU A 14 3.90 19.57 4.77
CA GLU A 14 4.17 19.95 6.16
C GLU A 14 3.18 20.99 6.71
N GLN A 15 2.68 21.89 5.87
CA GLN A 15 1.68 22.89 6.26
C GLN A 15 0.28 22.28 6.49
N VAL A 16 -0.05 21.24 5.71
CA VAL A 16 -1.39 20.62 5.72
C VAL A 16 -1.49 19.49 6.76
N LEU A 17 -0.38 18.80 7.05
CA LEU A 17 -0.34 17.66 7.98
C LEU A 17 -1.01 17.91 9.35
N PRO A 18 -0.73 19.03 10.07
CA PRO A 18 -1.37 19.29 11.36
C PRO A 18 -2.90 19.38 11.26
N ARG A 19 -3.39 20.01 10.19
CA ARG A 19 -4.83 20.23 9.99
C ARG A 19 -5.58 18.95 9.63
N LEU A 20 -4.98 18.08 8.80
CA LEU A 20 -5.56 16.78 8.51
C LEU A 20 -5.63 15.90 9.76
N ARG A 21 -4.67 16.01 10.68
CA ARG A 21 -4.75 15.29 11.96
C ARG A 21 -5.95 15.75 12.80
N GLU A 22 -6.29 17.04 12.82
CA GLU A 22 -7.49 17.51 13.52
C GLU A 22 -8.78 16.93 12.91
N THR A 23 -8.80 16.70 11.58
CA THR A 23 -9.93 16.02 10.92
C THR A 23 -10.02 14.53 11.24
N CYS A 24 -8.94 13.90 11.74
CA CYS A 24 -8.96 12.50 12.19
C CYS A 24 -9.96 12.26 13.33
N ASP A 25 -10.23 13.29 14.13
CA ASP A 25 -11.13 13.25 15.29
C ASP A 25 -12.48 13.95 15.01
N GLY A 26 -12.69 14.43 13.78
CA GLY A 26 -13.83 15.25 13.36
C GLY A 26 -14.91 14.52 12.55
N PRO A 27 -16.10 15.12 12.35
CA PRO A 27 -17.20 14.51 11.60
C PRO A 27 -16.91 14.28 10.10
N ASP A 28 -15.96 15.02 9.52
CA ASP A 28 -15.55 14.91 8.10
C ASP A 28 -14.52 13.80 7.86
N PHE A 29 -14.24 12.98 8.88
CA PHE A 29 -13.28 11.87 8.85
C PHE A 29 -13.47 10.88 7.68
N LEU A 30 -14.72 10.62 7.29
CA LEU A 30 -15.07 9.52 6.38
C LEU A 30 -14.88 9.85 4.89
N SER A 31 -14.85 11.12 4.49
CA SER A 31 -14.73 11.52 3.06
C SER A 31 -13.33 11.41 2.48
N HIS A 32 -12.30 11.27 3.34
CA HIS A 32 -10.88 11.33 2.93
C HIS A 32 -10.11 10.05 3.23
N TYR A 33 -10.85 9.01 3.59
CA TYR A 33 -10.36 7.75 4.10
C TYR A 33 -9.97 6.77 2.99
N LEU A 34 -8.79 6.17 3.08
CA LEU A 34 -8.32 5.13 2.15
C LEU A 34 -8.29 3.73 2.82
N GLY A 35 -8.00 3.67 4.12
CA GLY A 35 -7.96 2.40 4.86
C GLY A 35 -7.75 2.59 6.36
N ASN A 36 -8.11 1.60 7.17
CA ASN A 36 -7.85 1.56 8.61
C ASN A 36 -7.32 0.18 8.97
N GLY A 37 -6.09 0.17 9.44
CA GLY A 37 -5.47 -0.99 10.04
C GLY A 37 -5.49 -0.87 11.57
N LYS A 38 -5.13 -1.95 12.25
CA LYS A 38 -4.87 -1.92 13.70
C LYS A 38 -3.79 -0.89 14.06
N ASP A 39 -2.90 -0.69 13.11
CA ASP A 39 -1.60 -0.04 13.23
C ASP A 39 -1.65 1.47 12.92
N GLY A 40 -2.70 1.89 12.22
CA GLY A 40 -2.90 3.27 11.81
C GLY A 40 -3.96 3.38 10.74
N THR A 41 -4.34 4.62 10.46
CA THR A 41 -5.33 4.98 9.45
C THR A 41 -4.64 5.66 8.28
N VAL A 42 -5.03 5.29 7.06
CA VAL A 42 -4.49 5.84 5.81
C VAL A 42 -5.52 6.77 5.19
N PHE A 43 -5.08 7.96 4.82
CA PHE A 43 -5.88 9.05 4.25
C PHE A 43 -5.35 9.49 2.91
N ARG A 44 -6.24 9.98 2.06
CA ARG A 44 -5.86 10.80 0.90
C ARG A 44 -5.38 12.15 1.42
N LEU A 45 -4.19 12.56 0.99
CA LEU A 45 -3.73 13.91 1.27
C LEU A 45 -4.45 14.89 0.32
N HIS A 46 -4.99 15.97 0.88
CA HIS A 46 -5.66 17.04 0.14
C HIS A 46 -5.53 18.34 0.94
N ASN A 47 -5.74 19.48 0.30
CA ASN A 47 -5.77 20.76 1.01
C ASN A 47 -7.18 21.00 1.59
N PRO A 48 -7.36 21.02 2.92
CA PRO A 48 -8.68 21.21 3.51
C PRO A 48 -9.24 22.62 3.35
N ASP A 49 -8.41 23.58 2.90
CA ASP A 49 -8.85 24.96 2.65
C ASP A 49 -9.27 25.22 1.19
N ASP A 50 -8.98 24.28 0.30
CA ASP A 50 -9.17 24.45 -1.14
C ASP A 50 -9.38 23.08 -1.81
N ASP A 51 -10.64 22.66 -1.94
CA ASP A 51 -11.02 21.36 -2.52
C ASP A 51 -10.66 21.24 -4.02
N GLU A 52 -10.44 22.36 -4.71
CA GLU A 52 -10.02 22.36 -6.13
C GLU A 52 -8.50 22.13 -6.27
N ASP A 53 -7.73 22.23 -5.19
CA ASP A 53 -6.30 21.98 -5.19
C ASP A 53 -5.97 20.48 -5.20
N THR A 54 -5.75 19.96 -6.40
CA THR A 54 -5.40 18.55 -6.61
C THR A 54 -3.90 18.26 -6.46
N ALA A 55 -3.07 19.24 -6.08
CA ALA A 55 -1.60 19.05 -6.04
C ALA A 55 -1.17 17.95 -5.05
N LEU A 56 -1.96 17.73 -4.00
CA LEU A 56 -1.69 16.73 -2.97
C LEU A 56 -2.33 15.36 -3.26
N ASP A 57 -3.17 15.25 -4.28
CA ASP A 57 -3.93 14.02 -4.60
C ASP A 57 -3.08 12.82 -5.00
N ALA A 58 -1.83 13.07 -5.38
CA ALA A 58 -0.83 12.06 -5.66
C ALA A 58 -0.27 11.40 -4.38
N TYR A 59 -0.66 11.85 -3.20
CA TYR A 59 -0.09 11.40 -1.92
C TYR A 59 -1.14 10.83 -0.98
N ALA A 60 -0.68 9.92 -0.12
CA ALA A 60 -1.42 9.35 0.97
C ALA A 60 -0.65 9.56 2.28
N MET A 61 -1.37 9.73 3.38
CA MET A 61 -0.81 9.85 4.72
C MET A 61 -1.26 8.67 5.56
N LYS A 62 -0.33 7.98 6.22
CA LYS A 62 -0.65 7.05 7.31
C LYS A 62 -0.40 7.74 8.64
N VAL A 63 -1.43 7.78 9.48
CA VAL A 63 -1.34 8.25 10.86
C VAL A 63 -1.35 7.02 11.76
N TRP A 64 -0.28 6.83 12.54
CA TRP A 64 -0.20 5.68 13.44
C TRP A 64 -1.18 5.81 14.59
N ASN A 65 -1.72 4.68 15.01
CA ASN A 65 -2.53 4.64 16.21
C ASN A 65 -1.62 4.95 17.43
N PRO A 66 -2.02 5.87 18.35
CA PRO A 66 -1.22 6.28 19.51
C PRO A 66 -0.76 5.13 20.44
N VAL A 67 -1.41 3.97 20.38
CA VAL A 67 -0.97 2.79 21.14
C VAL A 67 0.33 2.20 20.59
N PHE A 68 0.71 2.54 19.36
CA PHE A 68 1.86 1.98 18.64
C PHE A 68 2.89 3.04 18.21
N LEU A 69 3.08 4.08 19.03
CA LEU A 69 3.84 5.32 18.72
C LEU A 69 5.32 5.18 18.33
N SER A 70 5.91 3.98 18.27
CA SER A 70 7.28 3.78 17.79
C SER A 70 7.31 2.86 16.57
N ARG A 71 7.14 3.44 15.37
CA ARG A 71 7.18 2.72 14.08
C ARG A 71 8.14 3.35 13.06
N SER A 72 9.20 4.02 13.52
CA SER A 72 10.35 4.34 12.65
C SER A 72 10.91 3.10 11.95
N HIS A 73 10.66 1.90 12.51
CA HIS A 73 10.94 0.63 11.85
C HIS A 73 10.13 0.41 10.57
N GLU A 74 8.84 0.76 10.54
CA GLU A 74 7.99 0.63 9.34
C GLU A 74 8.53 1.52 8.22
N THR A 75 8.79 2.81 8.51
CA THR A 75 9.32 3.73 7.50
C THR A 75 10.75 3.39 7.08
N TYR A 76 11.56 2.86 7.99
CA TYR A 76 12.89 2.33 7.67
C TYR A 76 12.82 1.16 6.67
N LEU A 77 12.01 0.13 6.95
CA LEU A 77 11.86 -1.03 6.07
C LEU A 77 11.24 -0.65 4.73
N HIS A 78 10.19 0.17 4.76
CA HIS A 78 9.57 0.73 3.57
C HIS A 78 10.61 1.46 2.70
N GLY A 79 11.38 2.38 3.28
CA GLY A 79 12.44 3.10 2.57
C GLY A 79 13.54 2.19 2.02
N LYS A 80 13.94 1.16 2.79
CA LYS A 80 14.92 0.13 2.38
C LYS A 80 14.44 -0.62 1.14
N VAL A 81 13.19 -1.09 1.15
CA VAL A 81 12.61 -1.85 0.02
C VAL A 81 12.40 -0.95 -1.20
N TRP A 82 11.92 0.28 -1.00
CA TRP A 82 11.73 1.23 -2.09
C TRP A 82 13.03 1.55 -2.86
N ALA A 83 14.17 1.57 -2.16
CA ALA A 83 15.48 1.85 -2.78
C ALA A 83 16.02 0.70 -3.65
N MET A 84 15.34 -0.44 -3.69
CA MET A 84 15.80 -1.63 -4.41
C MET A 84 15.47 -1.53 -5.89
N GLN A 85 16.39 -2.03 -6.71
CA GLN A 85 16.26 -2.09 -8.16
C GLN A 85 15.93 -3.53 -8.58
N ASP A 86 15.32 -3.68 -9.76
CA ASP A 86 15.06 -4.97 -10.40
C ASP A 86 14.23 -5.98 -9.59
N VAL A 87 13.26 -5.49 -8.82
CA VAL A 87 12.25 -6.32 -8.14
C VAL A 87 10.96 -6.43 -8.98
N PRO A 88 10.23 -7.56 -8.92
CA PRO A 88 9.01 -7.78 -9.71
C PRO A 88 7.76 -7.06 -9.15
N PHE A 89 7.93 -6.21 -8.14
CA PHE A 89 6.87 -5.46 -7.47
C PHE A 89 7.23 -3.99 -7.32
N ARG A 90 6.26 -3.19 -6.88
CA ARG A 90 6.43 -1.78 -6.50
C ARG A 90 6.20 -1.57 -5.02
N VAL A 91 6.75 -0.48 -4.51
CA VAL A 91 6.48 0.06 -3.19
C VAL A 91 6.24 1.56 -3.34
N PRO A 92 5.24 2.15 -2.68
CA PRO A 92 5.01 3.59 -2.75
C PRO A 92 6.24 4.38 -2.30
N ARG A 93 6.61 5.48 -2.95
CA ARG A 93 7.74 6.29 -2.46
C ARG A 93 7.38 6.97 -1.13
N LEU A 94 8.25 6.87 -0.12
CA LEU A 94 8.16 7.71 1.09
C LEU A 94 8.56 9.16 0.75
N ILE A 95 7.70 10.11 1.10
CA ILE A 95 7.87 11.54 0.80
C ILE A 95 8.36 12.31 2.03
N HIS A 96 7.76 12.02 3.18
CA HIS A 96 7.99 12.71 4.45
C HIS A 96 7.59 11.82 5.64
N GLU A 97 8.26 11.99 6.77
CA GLU A 97 7.91 11.37 8.06
C GLU A 97 7.90 12.47 9.13
N ASP A 98 6.83 12.56 9.91
CA ASP A 98 6.76 13.43 11.09
C ASP A 98 6.55 12.56 12.34
N GLN A 99 7.64 12.27 13.04
CA GLN A 99 7.65 11.48 14.28
C GLN A 99 6.90 12.17 15.43
N ARG A 100 6.89 13.50 15.46
CA ARG A 100 6.16 14.26 16.49
C ARG A 100 4.66 14.13 16.27
N LEU A 101 4.21 14.14 15.02
CA LEU A 101 2.82 13.95 14.67
C LEU A 101 2.41 12.47 14.57
N GLY A 102 3.38 11.55 14.58
CA GLY A 102 3.11 10.13 14.49
C GLY A 102 2.52 9.73 13.14
N CYS A 103 3.06 10.29 12.05
CA CYS A 103 2.59 9.99 10.71
C CYS A 103 3.72 9.98 9.68
N PHE A 104 3.43 9.39 8.53
CA PHE A 104 4.26 9.52 7.33
C PHE A 104 3.39 9.71 6.09
N VAL A 105 4.00 10.29 5.06
CA VAL A 105 3.41 10.55 3.75
C VAL A 105 4.15 9.76 2.70
N MET A 106 3.37 9.14 1.82
CA MET A 106 3.84 8.33 0.72
C MET A 106 3.10 8.68 -0.57
N GLU A 107 3.64 8.21 -1.70
CA GLU A 107 2.89 8.16 -2.94
C GLU A 107 1.57 7.40 -2.76
N ARG A 108 0.52 7.91 -3.38
CA ARG A 108 -0.77 7.22 -3.41
C ARG A 108 -0.82 6.26 -4.59
N VAL A 109 -0.97 4.98 -4.30
CA VAL A 109 -1.27 3.97 -5.31
C VAL A 109 -2.72 4.14 -5.79
N ARG A 110 -2.89 4.36 -7.10
CA ARG A 110 -4.21 4.47 -7.74
C ARG A 110 -4.72 3.10 -8.20
N GLY A 111 -4.84 2.20 -7.23
CA GLY A 111 -5.30 0.83 -7.43
C GLY A 111 -6.34 0.42 -6.39
N GLU A 112 -6.55 -0.87 -6.29
CA GLU A 112 -7.40 -1.50 -5.28
C GLU A 112 -6.57 -2.48 -4.47
N THR A 113 -6.91 -2.72 -3.21
CA THR A 113 -6.28 -3.85 -2.50
C THR A 113 -6.67 -5.17 -3.16
N ALA A 114 -5.82 -6.18 -3.10
CA ALA A 114 -6.17 -7.49 -3.67
C ALA A 114 -7.44 -8.09 -3.04
N TYR A 115 -7.69 -7.81 -1.76
CA TYR A 115 -8.97 -8.10 -1.10
C TYR A 115 -10.17 -7.49 -1.84
N GLN A 116 -10.09 -6.21 -2.21
CA GLN A 116 -11.15 -5.53 -2.96
C GLN A 116 -11.29 -6.13 -4.36
N ALA A 117 -10.18 -6.29 -5.07
CA ALA A 117 -10.14 -6.78 -6.44
C ALA A 117 -10.66 -8.23 -6.58
N ILE A 118 -10.36 -9.10 -5.60
CA ILE A 118 -10.68 -10.53 -5.67
C ILE A 118 -11.98 -10.82 -4.92
N PHE A 119 -12.09 -10.42 -3.65
CA PHE A 119 -13.21 -10.84 -2.79
C PHE A 119 -14.43 -9.93 -2.92
N ARG A 120 -14.26 -8.61 -2.86
CA ARG A 120 -15.40 -7.68 -2.98
C ARG A 120 -15.97 -7.67 -4.39
N ARG A 121 -15.10 -7.60 -5.41
CA ARG A 121 -15.49 -7.70 -6.82
C ARG A 121 -15.73 -9.14 -7.28
N ARG A 122 -15.57 -10.11 -6.37
CA ARG A 122 -15.98 -11.50 -6.57
C ARG A 122 -15.22 -12.24 -7.69
N ARG A 123 -14.04 -11.79 -8.10
CA ARG A 123 -13.24 -12.37 -9.20
C ARG A 123 -12.50 -13.64 -8.80
N TYR A 124 -12.05 -14.40 -9.79
CA TYR A 124 -11.06 -15.46 -9.63
C TYR A 124 -9.67 -14.96 -10.06
N VAL A 125 -8.64 -15.74 -9.74
CA VAL A 125 -7.24 -15.46 -10.09
C VAL A 125 -6.68 -16.67 -10.84
N ALA A 126 -5.94 -16.40 -11.91
CA ALA A 126 -5.23 -17.42 -12.66
C ALA A 126 -4.03 -17.96 -11.86
N GLU A 127 -3.69 -19.23 -12.03
CA GLU A 127 -2.54 -19.87 -11.36
C GLU A 127 -1.24 -19.09 -11.60
N SER A 128 -0.97 -18.69 -12.85
CA SER A 128 0.22 -17.89 -13.19
C SER A 128 0.29 -16.55 -12.45
N PHE A 129 -0.86 -15.90 -12.19
CA PHE A 129 -0.90 -14.66 -11.43
C PHE A 129 -0.59 -14.89 -9.94
N VAL A 130 -1.03 -16.02 -9.37
CA VAL A 130 -0.67 -16.40 -8.00
C VAL A 130 0.83 -16.61 -7.88
N GLU A 131 1.44 -17.33 -8.84
CA GLU A 131 2.89 -17.52 -8.90
C GLU A 131 3.63 -16.19 -8.97
N LYS A 132 3.16 -15.25 -9.81
CA LYS A 132 3.72 -13.88 -9.88
C LYS A 132 3.66 -13.17 -8.54
N VAL A 133 2.54 -13.24 -7.82
CA VAL A 133 2.42 -12.62 -6.49
C VAL A 133 3.36 -13.29 -5.49
N GLN A 134 3.46 -14.62 -5.49
CA GLN A 134 4.41 -15.35 -4.63
C GLN A 134 5.86 -14.94 -4.93
N ASP A 135 6.23 -14.78 -6.19
CA ASP A 135 7.55 -14.32 -6.61
C ASP A 135 7.85 -12.89 -6.13
N CYS A 136 6.83 -12.03 -6.05
CA CYS A 136 6.98 -10.71 -5.45
C CYS A 136 7.39 -10.79 -3.97
N PHE A 137 6.75 -11.64 -3.19
CA PHE A 137 7.09 -11.80 -1.77
C PHE A 137 8.39 -12.59 -1.56
N ARG A 138 8.70 -13.58 -2.39
CA ARG A 138 10.03 -14.24 -2.38
C ARG A 138 11.14 -13.23 -2.68
N ALA A 139 10.92 -12.32 -3.63
CA ALA A 139 11.87 -11.25 -3.92
C ALA A 139 12.00 -10.29 -2.73
N LEU A 140 10.89 -9.93 -2.06
CA LEU A 140 10.92 -9.14 -0.82
C LEU A 140 11.73 -9.83 0.28
N ASN A 141 11.56 -11.14 0.48
CA ASN A 141 12.32 -11.91 1.46
C ASN A 141 13.81 -11.98 1.08
N ALA A 142 14.14 -12.15 -0.20
CA ALA A 142 15.51 -12.12 -0.70
C ALA A 142 16.21 -10.76 -0.48
N CYS A 143 15.41 -9.71 -0.30
CA CYS A 143 15.86 -8.37 0.04
C CYS A 143 16.11 -8.16 1.55
N GLY A 144 15.99 -9.19 2.37
CA GLY A 144 16.17 -9.12 3.82
C GLY A 144 15.04 -8.40 4.54
N VAL A 145 13.82 -8.55 4.02
CA VAL A 145 12.59 -8.10 4.65
C VAL A 145 11.56 -9.23 4.59
N ASP A 146 11.12 -9.71 5.76
CA ASP A 146 9.94 -10.56 5.90
C ASP A 146 8.76 -9.65 6.24
N HIS A 147 7.68 -9.74 5.47
CA HIS A 147 6.52 -8.87 5.65
C HIS A 147 5.77 -9.18 6.94
N HIS A 148 5.73 -10.45 7.37
CA HIS A 148 5.01 -10.96 8.55
C HIS A 148 3.51 -10.63 8.63
N ASP A 149 2.94 -10.14 7.54
CA ASP A 149 1.52 -9.78 7.42
C ASP A 149 1.13 -9.75 5.93
N SER A 150 1.63 -10.69 5.12
CA SER A 150 1.53 -10.75 3.65
C SER A 150 0.12 -11.09 3.12
N HIS A 151 -0.93 -10.71 3.85
CA HIS A 151 -2.31 -11.02 3.50
C HIS A 151 -2.81 -10.17 2.33
N ILE A 152 -3.91 -10.59 1.71
CA ILE A 152 -4.53 -9.93 0.52
C ILE A 152 -4.97 -8.47 0.73
N GLY A 153 -4.92 -7.97 1.96
CA GLY A 153 -5.18 -6.56 2.29
C GLY A 153 -3.94 -5.67 2.18
N ASN A 154 -2.75 -6.26 2.26
CA ASN A 154 -1.46 -5.56 2.35
C ASN A 154 -0.67 -5.59 1.02
N TYR A 155 -1.35 -5.86 -0.08
CA TYR A 155 -0.87 -5.48 -1.40
C TYR A 155 -2.01 -4.93 -2.27
N MET A 156 -1.64 -4.00 -3.13
CA MET A 156 -2.53 -3.33 -4.07
C MET A 156 -2.23 -3.78 -5.50
N LEU A 157 -3.27 -3.81 -6.31
CA LEU A 157 -3.22 -4.15 -7.73
C LEU A 157 -3.54 -2.92 -8.56
N THR A 158 -2.66 -2.62 -9.51
CA THR A 158 -2.86 -1.63 -10.57
C THR A 158 -2.75 -2.30 -11.93
N HIS A 159 -3.25 -1.65 -12.98
CA HIS A 159 -3.19 -2.20 -14.34
C HIS A 159 -3.74 -3.65 -14.42
N VAL A 160 -4.85 -3.91 -13.74
CA VAL A 160 -5.44 -5.25 -13.63
C VAL A 160 -5.97 -5.70 -14.99
N GLU A 161 -5.43 -6.79 -15.51
CA GLU A 161 -5.88 -7.48 -16.70
C GLU A 161 -6.81 -8.64 -16.32
N THR A 162 -7.97 -8.66 -16.97
CA THR A 162 -8.98 -9.69 -16.71
C THR A 162 -9.47 -10.30 -18.01
N VAL A 163 -9.71 -11.60 -17.98
CA VAL A 163 -10.45 -12.29 -19.06
C VAL A 163 -11.80 -12.81 -18.54
N PRO A 164 -12.81 -12.93 -19.41
CA PRO A 164 -14.08 -13.55 -19.03
C PRO A 164 -13.88 -15.04 -18.73
N GLY A 165 -14.31 -15.49 -17.55
CA GLY A 165 -14.41 -16.92 -17.21
C GLY A 165 -15.85 -17.43 -17.30
N ALA A 166 -16.04 -18.74 -17.17
CA ALA A 166 -17.35 -19.38 -17.32
C ALA A 166 -18.43 -18.82 -16.37
N ASP A 167 -18.05 -18.50 -15.13
CA ASP A 167 -18.96 -17.95 -14.12
C ASP A 167 -18.61 -16.53 -13.69
N ARG A 168 -17.33 -16.13 -13.80
CA ARG A 168 -16.78 -14.86 -13.28
C ARG A 168 -15.52 -14.48 -14.03
N ASP A 169 -15.20 -13.19 -14.01
CA ASP A 169 -13.92 -12.68 -14.54
C ASP A 169 -12.74 -13.25 -13.74
N VAL A 170 -11.68 -13.58 -14.47
CA VAL A 170 -10.42 -14.09 -13.95
C VAL A 170 -9.35 -13.01 -14.11
N ILE A 171 -8.66 -12.66 -13.04
CA ILE A 171 -7.45 -11.82 -13.11
C ILE A 171 -6.31 -12.69 -13.61
N VAL A 172 -5.73 -12.30 -14.75
CA VAL A 172 -4.60 -13.01 -15.39
C VAL A 172 -3.29 -12.26 -15.20
N ASP A 173 -3.35 -10.94 -15.05
CA ASP A 173 -2.18 -10.14 -14.70
C ASP A 173 -2.56 -8.86 -13.94
N ALA A 174 -1.60 -8.32 -13.19
CA ALA A 174 -1.63 -6.99 -12.61
C ALA A 174 -0.22 -6.54 -12.20
N GLU A 175 0.00 -5.24 -12.07
CA GLU A 175 1.15 -4.72 -11.33
C GLU A 175 0.87 -4.78 -9.82
N VAL A 176 1.82 -5.37 -9.08
CA VAL A 176 1.70 -5.62 -7.64
C VAL A 176 2.45 -4.54 -6.86
N TRP A 177 1.75 -3.88 -5.94
CA TRP A 177 2.30 -2.91 -5.01
C TRP A 177 2.23 -3.47 -3.59
N ILE A 178 3.38 -3.72 -2.97
CA ILE A 178 3.44 -4.16 -1.56
C ILE A 178 3.33 -2.92 -0.66
N ILE A 179 2.45 -2.99 0.33
CA ILE A 179 2.12 -1.88 1.25
C ILE A 179 2.03 -2.37 2.69
N ASP A 180 2.07 -1.43 3.64
CA ASP A 180 1.91 -1.69 5.08
C ASP A 180 3.00 -2.59 5.69
N PHE A 181 4.20 -2.02 5.82
CA PHE A 181 5.35 -2.67 6.47
C PHE A 181 5.27 -2.63 8.02
N GLY A 182 4.09 -2.40 8.60
CA GLY A 182 3.92 -2.14 10.02
C GLY A 182 4.35 -3.30 10.93
N ARG A 183 4.38 -4.51 10.39
CA ARG A 183 4.78 -5.76 11.08
C ARG A 183 6.00 -6.43 10.51
N SER A 184 6.53 -5.88 9.42
CA SER A 184 7.67 -6.45 8.74
C SER A 184 8.89 -6.42 9.65
N VAL A 185 9.80 -7.36 9.43
CA VAL A 185 11.08 -7.43 10.15
C VAL A 185 12.22 -7.65 9.17
N GLU A 186 13.44 -7.40 9.62
CA GLU A 186 14.64 -7.79 8.86
C GLU A 186 14.88 -9.29 9.00
N SER A 187 14.41 -10.07 8.03
CA SER A 187 14.66 -11.50 7.91
C SER A 187 14.68 -11.92 6.43
N ASN A 188 15.24 -13.10 6.16
CA ASN A 188 15.17 -13.77 4.86
C ASN A 188 14.24 -14.99 4.93
N ASP A 189 13.41 -15.11 5.97
CA ASP A 189 12.48 -16.21 6.13
C ASP A 189 11.39 -16.15 5.04
N SER A 190 10.92 -17.33 4.60
CA SER A 190 10.09 -17.48 3.40
C SER A 190 8.60 -17.71 3.71
N GLY A 191 8.11 -17.27 4.87
CA GLY A 191 6.75 -17.55 5.32
C GLY A 191 5.66 -16.82 4.53
N ASP A 192 5.99 -15.67 3.96
CA ASP A 192 5.03 -14.78 3.31
C ASP A 192 4.32 -15.40 2.10
N ALA A 193 5.06 -16.15 1.28
CA ALA A 193 4.53 -16.73 0.04
C ALA A 193 3.48 -17.82 0.30
N GLN A 194 3.64 -18.60 1.38
CA GLN A 194 2.67 -19.64 1.75
C GLN A 194 1.34 -19.03 2.23
N GLN A 195 1.41 -17.95 3.02
CA GLN A 195 0.21 -17.27 3.52
C GLN A 195 -0.68 -16.76 2.36
N ILE A 196 -0.08 -16.29 1.26
CA ILE A 196 -0.81 -15.80 0.08
C ILE A 196 -1.62 -16.92 -0.56
N GLU A 197 -1.02 -18.11 -0.72
CA GLU A 197 -1.69 -19.27 -1.31
C GLU A 197 -2.87 -19.71 -0.47
N ASP A 198 -2.68 -19.80 0.85
CA ASP A 198 -3.72 -20.19 1.80
C ASP A 198 -4.91 -19.22 1.77
N GLU A 199 -4.66 -17.92 1.61
CA GLU A 199 -5.72 -16.90 1.54
C GLU A 199 -6.45 -16.87 0.20
N LEU A 200 -5.78 -17.22 -0.89
CA LEU A 200 -6.37 -17.31 -2.23
C LEU A 200 -7.04 -18.66 -2.47
N PHE A 201 -6.94 -19.61 -1.54
CA PHE A 201 -7.56 -20.93 -1.67
C PHE A 201 -9.04 -20.85 -2.05
N GLY A 202 -9.43 -21.62 -3.07
CA GLY A 202 -10.79 -21.62 -3.63
C GLY A 202 -11.11 -20.41 -4.53
N ARG A 203 -10.13 -19.54 -4.80
CA ARG A 203 -10.21 -18.47 -5.83
C ARG A 203 -9.31 -18.72 -7.03
N ILE A 204 -8.37 -19.65 -6.90
CA ILE A 204 -7.42 -20.03 -7.93
C ILE A 204 -8.12 -20.91 -8.97
N VAL A 205 -7.94 -20.59 -10.24
CA VAL A 205 -8.40 -21.39 -11.38
C VAL A 205 -7.24 -21.58 -12.37
N PRO A 206 -7.24 -22.66 -13.17
CA PRO A 206 -6.24 -22.84 -14.22
C PRO A 206 -6.17 -21.64 -15.17
N ASP A 207 -5.00 -21.41 -15.75
CA ASP A 207 -4.81 -20.34 -16.72
C ASP A 207 -5.80 -20.48 -17.89
N PRO A 208 -6.49 -19.39 -18.29
CA PRO A 208 -7.39 -19.39 -19.43
C PRO A 208 -6.59 -19.42 -20.75
N ASP A 209 -6.99 -20.31 -21.66
CA ASP A 209 -6.41 -20.46 -23.01
C ASP A 209 -6.60 -19.23 -23.92
#